data_AF-A0A813VJ45-F1
#
_entry.id   AF-A0A813VJ45-F1
#
_cell.length_a   1.000
_cell.length_b   1.000
_cell.length_c   1.000
_cell.angle_alpha   90.00
_cell.angle_beta   90.00
_cell.angle_gamma   90.00
#
_symmetry.space_group_name_H-M   'P 1'
#
loop_
_entity.id
_entity.type
_entity.pdbx_description
1 polymer ?
#
loop_
_entity_poly.entity_id
_entity_poly.type
_entity_poly.pdbx_seq_one_letter_code
_entity_poly.pdbx_strand_id
1 'polypeptide(L)'
;MNNDMRNRITKTIEFFKFTCVTLSRLIELLEELELNQHQMAMSTCIFSLLTAFIQLIPLIPQLTIYHITMPVDHYERAVITNLYAELANTSCRFLTGLPPSAFNDIFPLFVQEFDQKRRLILQYRFSTTMKTNILLLLLIWLRTYSTNNVLSVMFKVSKYKVCRYRKTYFPLLVRALRSQMKWPSPNEMVNLVVYHPILGRYIGYVDGSRHFIQRPRKNQRLYYSGSVYDSKMLRRAGIGNLPIHTRLLADKGFGNGNGLLTPVRRNELNRFPLSSKKLFNYFLSNKRIFVEHLIKEMKVFEAVHGVFRHERQQWYGVSLCTAYLANVRASLFLQ
;
A
#
# COMPACT_ATOMS: atom_id res chain seq x y z
N MET A 1 0.35 22.20 -33.22
CA MET A 1 -0.53 22.28 -32.03
C MET A 1 -1.12 23.67 -32.00
N ASN A 2 -2.45 23.83 -32.12
CA ASN A 2 -3.06 25.16 -32.05
C ASN A 2 -2.88 25.70 -30.62
N ASN A 3 -2.49 26.96 -30.48
CA ASN A 3 -2.13 27.59 -29.20
C ASN A 3 -3.26 27.45 -28.16
N ASP A 4 -4.51 27.40 -28.59
CA ASP A 4 -5.66 27.24 -27.71
C ASP A 4 -5.66 25.90 -26.96
N MET A 5 -5.30 24.80 -27.62
CA MET A 5 -5.25 23.47 -26.97
C MET A 5 -4.08 23.37 -25.99
N ARG A 6 -2.94 24.04 -26.28
CA ARG A 6 -1.79 24.10 -25.37
C ARG A 6 -2.14 24.87 -24.11
N ASN A 7 -2.85 25.99 -24.26
CA ASN A 7 -3.35 26.77 -23.14
C ASN A 7 -4.34 25.98 -22.29
N ARG A 8 -5.23 25.18 -22.88
CA ARG A 8 -6.17 24.33 -22.11
C ARG A 8 -5.43 23.29 -21.27
N ILE A 9 -4.46 22.57 -21.84
CA ILE A 9 -3.67 21.56 -21.11
C ILE A 9 -2.85 22.20 -20.00
N THR A 10 -2.17 23.31 -20.27
CA THR A 10 -1.40 24.03 -19.24
C THR A 10 -2.32 24.49 -18.11
N LYS A 11 -3.50 25.05 -18.42
CA LYS A 11 -4.50 25.43 -17.41
C LYS A 11 -4.99 24.24 -16.59
N THR A 12 -5.20 23.08 -17.21
CA THR A 12 -5.60 21.85 -16.48
C THR A 12 -4.49 21.36 -15.55
N ILE A 13 -3.23 21.41 -15.98
CA ILE A 13 -2.08 21.03 -15.13
C ILE A 13 -1.88 22.02 -13.98
N GLU A 14 -1.97 23.32 -14.24
CA GLU A 14 -1.88 24.35 -13.20
C GLU A 14 -3.05 24.26 -12.22
N PHE A 15 -4.26 23.99 -12.71
CA PHE A 15 -5.42 23.71 -11.86
C PHE A 15 -5.20 22.46 -10.99
N PHE A 16 -4.61 21.39 -11.56
CA PHE A 16 -4.28 20.18 -10.82
C PHE A 16 -3.27 20.46 -9.70
N LYS A 17 -2.17 21.16 -10.01
CA LYS A 17 -1.16 21.57 -9.02
C LYS A 17 -1.77 22.43 -7.92
N PHE A 18 -2.55 23.43 -8.29
CA PHE A 18 -3.26 24.31 -7.36
C PHE A 18 -4.19 23.50 -6.44
N THR A 19 -4.92 22.54 -6.98
CA THR A 19 -5.84 21.69 -6.21
C THR A 19 -5.07 20.80 -5.24
N CYS A 20 -3.94 20.20 -5.66
CA CYS A 20 -3.10 19.38 -4.80
C CYS A 20 -2.49 20.21 -3.65
N VAL A 21 -1.93 21.39 -3.95
CA VAL A 21 -1.36 22.28 -2.93
C VAL A 21 -2.43 22.74 -1.94
N THR A 22 -3.61 23.14 -2.44
CA THR A 22 -4.73 23.57 -1.61
C THR A 22 -5.22 22.44 -0.71
N LEU A 23 -5.43 21.23 -1.25
CA LEU A 23 -5.81 20.05 -0.46
C LEU A 23 -4.77 19.71 0.61
N SER A 24 -3.48 19.77 0.26
CA SER A 24 -2.39 19.49 1.19
C SER A 24 -2.40 20.43 2.38
N ARG A 25 -2.53 21.74 2.12
CA ARG A 25 -2.54 22.78 3.16
C ARG A 25 -3.81 22.72 4.01
N LEU A 26 -4.93 22.31 3.42
CA LEU A 26 -6.18 22.10 4.13
C LEU A 26 -6.09 20.88 5.07
N ILE A 27 -5.34 19.85 4.68
CA ILE A 27 -5.06 18.68 5.53
C ILE A 27 -4.12 19.05 6.69
N GLU A 28 -3.06 19.82 6.44
CA GLU A 28 -2.15 20.32 7.49
C GLU A 28 -2.89 21.17 8.53
N LEU A 29 -3.71 22.12 8.09
CA LEU A 29 -4.56 22.94 8.98
C LEU A 29 -5.57 22.09 9.79
N LEU A 30 -5.97 20.93 9.27
CA LEU A 30 -6.85 20.00 9.98
C LEU A 30 -6.12 19.11 10.98
N GLU A 31 -4.84 18.83 10.76
CA GLU A 31 -3.99 18.16 11.75
C GLU A 31 -3.66 19.11 12.92
N GLU A 32 -3.64 20.44 12.71
CA GLU A 32 -3.40 21.45 13.75
C GLU A 32 -4.65 21.80 14.61
N LEU A 33 -5.86 21.55 14.12
CA LEU A 33 -7.10 21.89 14.83
C LEU A 33 -7.62 20.73 15.69
N GLU A 34 -7.29 20.74 16.99
CA GLU A 34 -7.97 19.92 17.99
C GLU A 34 -9.36 20.50 18.31
N LEU A 35 -10.46 19.85 17.87
CA LEU A 35 -11.77 19.67 18.56
C LEU A 35 -12.97 19.36 17.61
N ASN A 36 -13.33 18.07 17.58
CA ASN A 36 -14.63 17.37 17.68
C ASN A 36 -15.96 17.79 17.00
N GLN A 37 -16.16 18.97 16.41
CA GLN A 37 -17.42 19.26 15.66
C GLN A 37 -17.23 19.71 14.21
N HIS A 38 -16.14 20.41 13.89
CA HIS A 38 -15.85 20.83 12.51
C HIS A 38 -15.24 19.73 11.64
N GLN A 39 -14.73 18.65 12.25
CA GLN A 39 -14.12 17.53 11.52
C GLN A 39 -15.12 16.78 10.61
N MET A 40 -16.40 16.67 10.99
CA MET A 40 -17.37 15.91 10.20
C MET A 40 -17.78 16.67 8.92
N ALA A 41 -18.08 17.96 9.05
CA ALA A 41 -18.38 18.83 7.90
C ALA A 41 -17.17 19.00 6.97
N MET A 42 -15.96 19.19 7.55
CA MET A 42 -14.73 19.32 6.78
C MET A 42 -14.29 18.00 6.11
N SER A 43 -14.43 16.85 6.78
CA SER A 43 -14.18 15.55 6.14
C SER A 43 -15.16 15.30 4.99
N THR A 44 -16.41 15.78 5.12
CA THR A 44 -17.41 15.72 4.05
C THR A 44 -17.01 16.62 2.88
N CYS A 45 -16.49 17.82 3.13
CA CYS A 45 -15.93 18.70 2.08
C CYS A 45 -14.70 18.10 1.41
N ILE A 46 -13.75 17.55 2.17
CA ILE A 46 -12.56 16.88 1.61
C ILE A 46 -12.96 15.65 0.80
N PHE A 47 -13.87 14.82 1.32
CA PHE A 47 -14.37 13.66 0.60
C PHE A 47 -15.12 14.08 -0.66
N SER A 48 -15.87 15.19 -0.62
CA SER A 48 -16.54 15.75 -1.80
C SER A 48 -15.54 16.28 -2.83
N LEU A 49 -14.46 16.94 -2.41
CA LEU A 49 -13.38 17.40 -3.28
C LEU A 49 -12.57 16.24 -3.87
N LEU A 50 -12.27 15.22 -3.07
CA LEU A 50 -11.58 14.00 -3.51
C LEU A 50 -12.45 13.19 -4.47
N THR A 51 -13.76 13.12 -4.21
CA THR A 51 -14.74 12.45 -5.07
C THR A 51 -14.92 13.23 -6.37
N ALA A 52 -15.03 14.55 -6.33
CA ALA A 52 -15.03 15.41 -7.52
C ALA A 52 -13.73 15.24 -8.33
N PHE A 53 -12.59 15.18 -7.67
CA PHE A 53 -11.29 14.91 -8.29
C PHE A 53 -11.23 13.51 -8.94
N ILE A 54 -11.72 12.48 -8.26
CA ILE A 54 -11.85 11.12 -8.82
C ILE A 54 -12.83 11.09 -9.99
N GLN A 55 -13.90 11.89 -9.97
CA GLN A 55 -14.84 12.04 -11.07
C GLN A 55 -14.29 12.85 -12.25
N LEU A 56 -13.24 13.65 -12.05
CA LEU A 56 -12.48 14.32 -13.11
C LEU A 56 -11.44 13.38 -13.76
N ILE A 57 -11.04 12.27 -13.11
CA ILE A 57 -10.13 11.26 -13.68
C ILE A 57 -10.71 10.64 -14.98
N PRO A 58 -12.02 10.32 -15.10
CA PRO A 58 -12.67 9.94 -16.34
C PRO A 58 -12.74 10.99 -17.45
N LEU A 59 -12.32 12.25 -17.22
CA LEU A 59 -12.15 13.26 -18.29
C LEU A 59 -10.73 13.25 -18.89
N ILE A 60 -9.79 12.53 -18.26
CA ILE A 60 -8.46 12.21 -18.80
C ILE A 60 -8.48 11.42 -20.14
N PRO A 61 -9.52 10.68 -20.58
CA PRO A 61 -9.60 10.09 -21.92
C PRO A 61 -9.37 11.11 -23.05
N GLN A 62 -9.75 12.38 -22.88
CA GLN A 62 -9.42 13.43 -23.85
C GLN A 62 -7.92 13.76 -23.89
N LEU A 63 -7.21 13.66 -22.75
CA LEU A 63 -5.74 13.70 -22.68
C LEU A 63 -5.09 12.40 -23.19
N THR A 64 -5.81 11.29 -23.15
CA THR A 64 -5.33 9.95 -23.55
C THR A 64 -5.28 9.81 -25.07
N ILE A 65 -6.21 10.45 -25.80
CA ILE A 65 -6.16 10.57 -27.27
C ILE A 65 -4.92 11.36 -27.71
N TYR A 66 -4.50 12.37 -26.92
CA TYR A 66 -3.33 13.19 -27.24
C TYR A 66 -1.99 12.48 -26.96
N HIS A 67 -1.93 11.58 -25.96
CA HIS A 67 -0.76 10.76 -25.68
C HIS A 67 -0.46 9.69 -26.74
N ILE A 68 -1.43 9.38 -27.61
CA ILE A 68 -1.26 8.42 -28.71
C ILE A 68 -0.60 9.07 -29.94
N THR A 69 -0.65 10.39 -30.08
CA THR A 69 -0.26 11.10 -31.32
C THR A 69 1.02 11.96 -31.22
N MET A 70 1.67 12.06 -30.06
CA MET A 70 2.92 12.82 -29.91
C MET A 70 4.15 11.92 -30.17
N PRO A 71 5.14 12.38 -30.99
CA PRO A 71 6.37 11.63 -31.21
C PRO A 71 7.18 11.49 -29.92
N VAL A 72 7.73 10.29 -29.71
CA VAL A 72 8.41 9.80 -28.50
C VAL A 72 9.61 10.69 -28.09
N ASP A 73 10.16 11.44 -29.03
CA ASP A 73 11.47 12.10 -28.90
C ASP A 73 11.42 13.45 -28.15
N HIS A 74 10.26 14.12 -28.08
CA HIS A 74 10.13 15.41 -27.41
C HIS A 74 10.04 15.33 -25.88
N TYR A 75 9.82 14.14 -25.32
CA TYR A 75 9.81 13.91 -23.86
C TYR A 75 11.21 13.76 -23.27
N GLU A 76 12.26 13.65 -24.09
CA GLU A 76 13.57 13.17 -23.60
C GLU A 76 14.41 14.23 -22.88
N ARG A 77 14.12 15.52 -23.05
CA ARG A 77 14.95 16.60 -22.48
C ARG A 77 14.22 17.57 -21.56
N ALA A 78 12.90 17.64 -21.63
CA ALA A 78 12.15 18.65 -20.90
C ALA A 78 11.59 18.07 -19.60
N VAL A 79 12.22 18.46 -18.49
CA VAL A 79 11.56 18.54 -17.17
C VAL A 79 11.33 17.18 -16.49
N ILE A 80 12.43 16.49 -16.17
CA ILE A 80 12.48 15.77 -14.88
C ILE A 80 12.66 16.88 -13.83
N THR A 81 11.61 17.68 -13.57
CA THR A 81 11.60 18.53 -12.38
C THR A 81 11.89 17.64 -11.18
N ASN A 82 12.52 18.21 -10.16
CA ASN A 82 12.67 17.57 -8.87
C ASN A 82 11.28 17.49 -8.21
N LEU A 83 10.41 16.63 -8.75
CA LEU A 83 9.03 16.43 -8.31
C LEU A 83 9.02 16.05 -6.84
N TYR A 84 10.07 15.36 -6.37
CA TYR A 84 10.26 15.13 -4.95
C TYR A 84 10.44 16.43 -4.16
N ALA A 85 11.27 17.38 -4.59
CA ALA A 85 11.37 18.68 -3.90
C ALA A 85 10.04 19.45 -3.86
N GLU A 86 9.22 19.36 -4.91
CA GLU A 86 7.88 19.97 -4.93
C GLU A 86 6.92 19.25 -3.96
N LEU A 87 7.00 17.91 -3.88
CA LEU A 87 6.09 17.09 -3.07
C LEU A 87 6.53 16.89 -1.62
N ALA A 88 7.84 16.98 -1.32
CA ALA A 88 8.41 16.75 0.00
C ALA A 88 7.81 17.68 1.05
N ASN A 89 7.49 18.92 0.65
CA ASN A 89 6.99 19.95 1.56
C ASN A 89 5.47 19.95 1.74
N THR A 90 4.72 19.16 0.98
CA THR A 90 3.25 19.24 0.97
C THR A 90 2.63 17.84 1.01
N SER A 91 2.82 17.02 -0.03
CA SER A 91 2.00 15.83 -0.26
C SER A 91 2.73 14.49 -0.27
N CYS A 92 4.00 14.44 0.17
CA CYS A 92 4.81 13.22 0.14
C CYS A 92 4.14 12.05 0.89
N ARG A 93 3.64 12.30 2.11
CA ARG A 93 2.94 11.31 2.95
C ARG A 93 1.66 10.81 2.29
N PHE A 94 0.90 11.70 1.68
CA PHE A 94 -0.35 11.35 1.00
C PHE A 94 -0.09 10.44 -0.21
N LEU A 95 0.87 10.82 -1.05
CA LEU A 95 1.14 10.14 -2.33
C LEU A 95 1.95 8.84 -2.18
N THR A 96 2.87 8.78 -1.22
CA THR A 96 3.75 7.62 -1.03
C THR A 96 3.37 6.75 0.16
N GLY A 97 2.56 7.28 1.09
CA GLY A 97 2.37 6.68 2.40
C GLY A 97 3.55 6.89 3.36
N LEU A 98 4.55 7.71 3.04
CA LEU A 98 5.74 7.90 3.88
C LEU A 98 6.01 9.38 4.14
N PRO A 99 6.47 9.76 5.34
CA PRO A 99 6.98 11.11 5.54
C PRO A 99 8.27 11.33 4.73
N PRO A 100 8.66 12.60 4.49
CA PRO A 100 9.90 12.93 3.77
C PRO A 100 11.15 12.31 4.39
N SER A 101 11.25 12.24 5.72
CA SER A 101 12.36 11.60 6.44
C SER A 101 12.53 10.13 6.05
N ALA A 102 11.47 9.34 6.11
CA ALA A 102 11.50 7.93 5.71
C ALA A 102 11.87 7.74 4.23
N PHE A 103 11.44 8.66 3.34
CA PHE A 103 11.89 8.62 1.95
C PHE A 103 13.41 8.85 1.85
N ASN A 104 13.93 9.83 2.59
CA ASN A 104 15.36 10.14 2.63
C ASN A 104 16.20 8.99 3.21
N ASP A 105 15.64 8.18 4.10
CA ASP A 105 16.31 6.98 4.63
C ASP A 105 16.34 5.84 3.59
N ILE A 106 15.26 5.68 2.82
CA ILE A 106 15.15 4.62 1.80
C ILE A 106 15.97 4.96 0.55
N PHE A 107 16.10 6.24 0.21
CA PHE A 107 16.73 6.67 -1.04
C PHE A 107 18.19 6.19 -1.20
N PRO A 108 19.09 6.35 -0.21
CA PRO A 108 20.47 5.84 -0.29
C PRO A 108 20.53 4.33 -0.52
N LEU A 109 19.67 3.56 0.16
CA LEU A 109 19.60 2.10 0.02
C LEU A 109 19.20 1.70 -1.41
N PHE A 110 18.20 2.39 -1.97
CA PHE A 110 17.78 2.18 -3.34
C PHE A 110 18.87 2.56 -4.34
N VAL A 111 19.54 3.70 -4.14
CA VAL A 111 20.62 4.19 -5.01
C VAL A 111 21.81 3.21 -5.01
N GLN A 112 22.17 2.64 -3.86
CA GLN A 112 23.22 1.64 -3.76
C GLN A 112 22.93 0.42 -4.65
N GLU A 113 21.73 -0.16 -4.54
CA GLU A 113 21.31 -1.29 -5.38
C GLU A 113 21.19 -0.91 -6.87
N PHE A 114 20.74 0.31 -7.15
CA PHE A 114 20.64 0.87 -8.50
C PHE A 114 22.02 0.93 -9.16
N ASP A 115 23.01 1.48 -8.45
CA ASP A 115 24.35 1.67 -8.97
C ASP A 115 25.12 0.34 -9.05
N GLN A 116 24.89 -0.61 -8.14
CA GLN A 116 25.44 -1.96 -8.24
C GLN A 116 24.98 -2.70 -9.50
N LYS A 117 23.67 -2.69 -9.82
CA LYS A 117 23.17 -3.31 -11.06
C LYS A 117 23.72 -2.62 -12.31
N ARG A 118 23.97 -1.31 -12.24
CA ARG A 118 24.52 -0.52 -13.35
C ARG A 118 26.01 -0.76 -13.59
N ARG A 119 26.81 -1.03 -12.56
CA ARG A 119 28.24 -1.41 -12.76
C ARG A 119 28.39 -2.65 -13.64
N LEU A 120 27.36 -3.52 -13.67
CA LEU A 120 27.30 -4.71 -14.52
C LEU A 120 26.83 -4.41 -15.96
N ILE A 121 26.27 -3.22 -16.24
CA ILE A 121 25.68 -2.85 -17.53
C ILE A 121 26.10 -1.40 -17.86
N LEU A 122 27.21 -1.25 -18.60
CA LEU A 122 27.79 0.05 -18.97
C LEU A 122 26.78 1.01 -19.67
N GLN A 123 27.11 2.32 -19.64
CA GLN A 123 26.80 3.38 -20.62
C GLN A 123 25.84 4.55 -20.33
N TYR A 124 25.19 4.73 -19.18
CA TYR A 124 24.56 6.05 -18.89
C TYR A 124 24.60 6.39 -17.39
N ARG A 125 25.07 7.60 -17.06
CA ARG A 125 24.97 8.18 -15.71
C ARG A 125 23.56 8.75 -15.53
N PHE A 126 22.78 8.11 -14.68
CA PHE A 126 21.48 8.62 -14.27
C PHE A 126 21.71 9.75 -13.28
N SER A 127 21.08 10.90 -13.49
CA SER A 127 21.12 11.99 -12.51
C SER A 127 20.46 11.54 -11.21
N THR A 128 20.88 12.15 -10.09
CA THR A 128 20.24 11.94 -8.79
C THR A 128 18.73 12.18 -8.88
N THR A 129 18.32 13.27 -9.54
CA THR A 129 16.90 13.60 -9.79
C THR A 129 16.14 12.47 -10.48
N MET A 130 16.76 11.81 -11.46
CA MET A 130 16.11 10.69 -12.15
C MET A 130 15.94 9.48 -11.23
N LYS A 131 16.96 9.14 -10.42
CA LYS A 131 16.87 8.07 -9.42
C LYS A 131 15.78 8.38 -8.38
N THR A 132 15.71 9.62 -7.92
CA THR A 132 14.68 10.11 -6.99
C THR A 132 13.29 9.95 -7.58
N ASN A 133 13.08 10.39 -8.83
CA ASN A 133 11.78 10.28 -9.49
C ASN A 133 11.38 8.83 -9.77
N ILE A 134 12.34 7.93 -10.05
CA ILE A 134 12.05 6.49 -10.18
C ILE A 134 11.59 5.92 -8.83
N LEU A 135 12.30 6.20 -7.73
CA LEU A 135 11.90 5.74 -6.41
C LEU A 135 10.51 6.26 -6.05
N LEU A 136 10.28 7.56 -6.23
CA LEU A 136 9.01 8.21 -5.98
C LEU A 136 7.87 7.56 -6.79
N LEU A 137 8.10 7.27 -8.07
CA LEU A 137 7.13 6.56 -8.92
C LEU A 137 6.78 5.18 -8.35
N LEU A 138 7.78 4.42 -7.91
CA LEU A 138 7.56 3.08 -7.35
C LEU A 138 6.77 3.15 -6.03
N LEU A 139 7.07 4.10 -5.16
CA LEU A 139 6.36 4.28 -3.89
C LEU A 139 4.92 4.75 -4.09
N ILE A 140 4.68 5.69 -5.01
CA ILE A 140 3.33 6.11 -5.40
C ILE A 140 2.56 4.94 -5.99
N TRP A 141 3.21 4.16 -6.86
CA TRP A 141 2.60 2.96 -7.41
C TRP A 141 2.23 1.93 -6.32
N LEU A 142 3.05 1.71 -5.30
CA LEU A 142 2.69 0.83 -4.18
C LEU A 142 1.52 1.39 -3.38
N ARG A 143 1.52 2.71 -3.13
CA ARG A 143 0.52 3.41 -2.33
C ARG A 143 -0.85 3.45 -2.98
N THR A 144 -0.93 3.86 -4.24
CA THR A 144 -2.20 4.12 -4.95
C THR A 144 -2.58 3.01 -5.93
N TYR A 145 -1.64 2.13 -6.26
CA TYR A 145 -1.80 1.09 -7.27
C TYR A 145 -2.30 1.61 -8.63
N SER A 146 -1.84 2.82 -8.97
CA SER A 146 -2.16 3.51 -10.22
C SER A 146 -1.71 2.72 -11.46
N THR A 147 -2.48 2.86 -12.54
CA THR A 147 -2.12 2.27 -13.83
C THR A 147 -0.90 2.98 -14.44
N ASN A 148 -0.23 2.31 -15.39
CA ASN A 148 0.90 2.90 -16.09
C ASN A 148 0.53 4.20 -16.83
N ASN A 149 -0.73 4.36 -17.24
CA ASN A 149 -1.22 5.58 -17.91
C ASN A 149 -1.29 6.77 -16.93
N VAL A 150 -1.81 6.55 -15.73
CA VAL A 150 -1.87 7.60 -14.69
C VAL A 150 -0.45 8.04 -14.30
N LEU A 151 0.43 7.07 -14.06
CA LEU A 151 1.83 7.34 -13.73
C LEU A 151 2.57 8.04 -14.90
N SER A 152 2.25 7.72 -16.16
CA SER A 152 2.86 8.41 -17.31
C SER A 152 2.53 9.89 -17.37
N VAL A 153 1.28 10.24 -17.06
CA VAL A 153 0.84 11.65 -17.01
C VAL A 153 1.52 12.35 -15.82
N MET A 154 1.49 11.71 -14.65
CA MET A 154 2.06 12.29 -13.42
C MET A 154 3.56 12.57 -13.54
N PHE A 155 4.32 11.65 -14.12
CA PHE A 155 5.78 11.76 -14.24
C PHE A 155 6.25 12.32 -15.58
N LYS A 156 5.32 12.69 -16.48
CA LYS A 156 5.64 13.16 -17.84
C LYS A 156 6.62 12.22 -18.54
N VAL A 157 6.31 10.92 -18.54
CA VAL A 157 7.10 9.88 -19.23
C VAL A 157 6.16 8.95 -19.99
N SER A 158 6.63 8.25 -21.02
CA SER A 158 5.75 7.30 -21.71
C SER A 158 5.29 6.15 -20.81
N LYS A 159 4.09 5.61 -21.05
CA LYS A 159 3.58 4.41 -20.34
C LYS A 159 4.53 3.21 -20.42
N TYR A 160 5.30 3.12 -21.50
CA TYR A 160 6.34 2.10 -21.71
C TYR A 160 7.54 2.33 -20.79
N LYS A 161 7.99 3.58 -20.60
CA LYS A 161 9.03 3.93 -19.62
C LYS A 161 8.56 3.60 -18.20
N VAL A 162 7.31 3.90 -17.83
CA VAL A 162 6.73 3.50 -16.52
C VAL A 162 6.77 1.98 -16.33
N CYS A 163 6.29 1.23 -17.33
CA CYS A 163 6.31 -0.24 -17.30
C CYS A 163 7.75 -0.77 -17.12
N ARG A 164 8.69 -0.22 -17.89
CA ARG A 164 10.12 -0.56 -17.81
C ARG A 164 10.69 -0.23 -16.44
N TYR A 165 10.40 0.94 -15.87
CA TYR A 165 10.90 1.35 -14.56
C TYR A 165 10.42 0.41 -13.47
N ARG A 166 9.12 0.08 -13.46
CA ARG A 166 8.58 -0.93 -12.55
C ARG A 166 9.26 -2.28 -12.73
N LYS A 167 9.26 -2.86 -13.93
CA LYS A 167 9.85 -4.19 -14.15
C LYS A 167 11.34 -4.26 -13.84
N THR A 168 12.08 -3.17 -14.09
CA THR A 168 13.55 -3.14 -13.97
C THR A 168 14.05 -2.76 -12.58
N TYR A 169 13.39 -1.77 -11.95
CA TYR A 169 13.87 -1.12 -10.73
C TYR A 169 13.06 -1.48 -9.50
N PHE A 170 11.81 -1.95 -9.63
CA PHE A 170 11.08 -2.48 -8.47
C PHE A 170 11.83 -3.64 -7.79
N PRO A 171 12.42 -4.62 -8.52
CA PRO A 171 13.22 -5.67 -7.87
C PRO A 171 14.45 -5.14 -7.11
N LEU A 172 14.97 -3.97 -7.49
CA LEU A 172 16.08 -3.33 -6.77
C LEU A 172 15.59 -2.71 -5.46
N LEU A 173 14.43 -2.07 -5.48
CA LEU A 173 13.78 -1.61 -4.26
C LEU A 173 13.50 -2.78 -3.31
N VAL A 174 13.00 -3.91 -3.82
CA VAL A 174 12.78 -5.12 -3.01
C VAL A 174 14.08 -5.60 -2.37
N ARG A 175 15.20 -5.64 -3.12
CA ARG A 175 16.52 -6.02 -2.57
C ARG A 175 16.99 -5.04 -1.50
N ALA A 176 16.91 -3.74 -1.77
CA ALA A 176 17.30 -2.68 -0.85
C ALA A 176 16.56 -2.82 0.49
N LEU A 177 15.23 -2.94 0.46
CA LEU A 177 14.41 -3.04 1.66
C LEU A 177 14.55 -4.40 2.36
N ARG A 178 14.69 -5.49 1.60
CA ARG A 178 14.89 -6.83 2.17
C ARG A 178 16.15 -6.91 3.02
N SER A 179 17.23 -6.21 2.64
CA SER A 179 18.47 -6.16 3.43
C SER A 179 18.29 -5.54 4.81
N GLN A 180 17.28 -4.68 4.97
CA GLN A 180 16.98 -3.99 6.22
C GLN A 180 15.99 -4.77 7.11
N MET A 181 15.33 -5.79 6.54
CA MET A 181 14.38 -6.59 7.30
C MET A 181 15.10 -7.55 8.25
N LYS A 182 14.82 -7.39 9.54
CA LYS A 182 15.21 -8.37 10.56
C LYS A 182 14.04 -9.31 10.80
N TRP A 183 14.22 -10.57 10.41
CA TRP A 183 13.33 -11.63 10.85
C TRP A 183 13.69 -12.01 12.29
N PRO A 184 12.70 -12.32 13.14
CA PRO A 184 12.99 -12.82 14.47
C PRO A 184 13.88 -14.06 14.38
N SER A 185 14.95 -14.06 15.14
CA SER A 185 15.86 -15.19 15.27
C SER A 185 15.11 -16.42 15.82
N PRO A 186 15.61 -17.64 15.60
CA PRO A 186 15.02 -18.83 16.22
C PRO A 186 14.85 -18.71 17.73
N ASN A 187 15.80 -18.07 18.42
CA ASN A 187 15.73 -17.82 19.87
C ASN A 187 14.64 -16.80 20.22
N GLU A 188 14.50 -15.72 19.45
CA GLU A 188 13.38 -14.78 19.63
C GLU A 188 12.03 -15.44 19.33
N MET A 189 11.97 -16.33 18.35
CA MET A 189 10.78 -17.13 18.05
C MET A 189 10.44 -18.08 19.20
N VAL A 190 11.44 -18.75 19.79
CA VAL A 190 11.27 -19.59 20.98
C VAL A 190 10.85 -18.74 22.18
N ASN A 191 11.45 -17.56 22.39
CA ASN A 191 11.06 -16.65 23.45
C ASN A 191 9.62 -16.15 23.26
N LEU A 192 9.20 -15.86 22.03
CA LEU A 192 7.80 -15.54 21.73
C LEU A 192 6.87 -16.70 22.10
N VAL A 193 7.28 -17.95 21.86
CA VAL A 193 6.54 -19.15 22.30
C VAL A 193 6.53 -19.28 23.83
N VAL A 194 7.63 -18.98 24.51
CA VAL A 194 7.77 -19.11 25.97
C VAL A 194 6.98 -18.03 26.71
N TYR A 195 7.12 -16.76 26.33
CA TYR A 195 6.40 -15.63 26.93
C TYR A 195 4.94 -15.57 26.49
N HIS A 196 4.62 -16.14 25.32
CA HIS A 196 3.26 -16.31 24.86
C HIS A 196 3.04 -17.76 24.39
N PRO A 197 2.79 -18.72 25.33
CA PRO A 197 2.53 -20.13 25.03
C PRO A 197 1.37 -20.34 24.05
N ILE A 198 0.47 -19.36 24.06
CA ILE A 198 -0.65 -19.20 23.14
C ILE A 198 -0.09 -18.97 21.72
N LEU A 199 0.82 -18.00 21.50
CA LEU A 199 1.40 -17.67 20.19
C LEU A 199 2.27 -18.76 19.56
N GLY A 200 2.93 -19.60 20.36
CA GLY A 200 3.78 -20.67 19.82
C GLY A 200 3.06 -21.77 19.04
N ARG A 201 1.72 -21.77 19.05
CA ARG A 201 0.87 -22.66 18.24
C ARG A 201 0.32 -21.96 16.99
N TYR A 202 0.70 -20.72 16.71
CA TYR A 202 0.22 -19.96 15.58
C TYR A 202 1.32 -19.60 14.59
N ILE A 203 0.98 -19.69 13.31
CA ILE A 203 1.86 -19.29 12.21
C ILE A 203 1.41 -18.02 11.50
N GLY A 204 0.32 -17.40 11.96
CA GLY A 204 -0.21 -16.20 11.32
C GLY A 204 -1.56 -15.73 11.88
N TYR A 205 -1.97 -14.57 11.36
CA TYR A 205 -3.26 -13.95 11.65
C TYR A 205 -4.10 -13.88 10.37
N VAL A 206 -5.40 -14.02 10.53
CA VAL A 206 -6.40 -13.93 9.48
C VAL A 206 -7.38 -12.84 9.84
N ASP A 207 -7.39 -11.80 9.02
CA ASP A 207 -8.35 -10.72 9.14
C ASP A 207 -9.71 -11.12 8.55
N GLY A 208 -10.81 -10.63 9.14
CA GLY A 208 -12.18 -10.85 8.70
C GLY A 208 -12.65 -9.97 7.56
N SER A 209 -11.74 -9.21 6.99
CA SER A 209 -12.07 -8.24 5.96
C SER A 209 -12.60 -8.90 4.69
N ARG A 210 -13.47 -8.16 4.01
CA ARG A 210 -13.87 -8.49 2.64
C ARG A 210 -12.79 -7.98 1.71
N HIS A 211 -12.30 -8.87 0.86
CA HIS A 211 -11.41 -8.50 -0.23
C HIS A 211 -12.19 -8.43 -1.54
N PHE A 212 -11.99 -7.36 -2.29
CA PHE A 212 -12.47 -7.30 -3.66
C PHE A 212 -11.76 -8.37 -4.48
N ILE A 213 -12.52 -9.02 -5.35
CA ILE A 213 -11.99 -10.04 -6.26
C ILE A 213 -12.32 -9.70 -7.69
N GLN A 214 -11.47 -10.16 -8.59
CA GLN A 214 -11.89 -10.27 -9.98
C GLN A 214 -12.95 -11.36 -10.09
N ARG A 215 -14.12 -11.00 -10.61
CA ARG A 215 -15.23 -11.94 -10.80
C ARG A 215 -14.79 -13.06 -11.75
N PRO A 216 -14.86 -14.34 -11.35
CA PRO A 216 -14.46 -15.44 -12.21
C PRO A 216 -15.42 -15.59 -13.39
N ARG A 217 -14.93 -16.07 -14.52
CA ARG A 217 -15.76 -16.27 -15.73
C ARG A 217 -16.85 -17.33 -15.52
N LYS A 218 -16.56 -18.39 -14.76
CA LYS A 218 -17.49 -19.46 -14.38
C LYS A 218 -18.14 -19.18 -13.02
N ASN A 219 -19.39 -19.62 -12.83
CA ASN A 219 -20.14 -19.49 -11.58
C ASN A 219 -20.30 -18.04 -11.07
N GLN A 220 -20.41 -17.08 -11.98
CA GLN A 220 -20.51 -15.64 -11.69
C GLN A 220 -21.58 -15.27 -10.65
N ARG A 221 -22.70 -16.01 -10.59
CA ARG A 221 -23.79 -15.80 -9.62
C ARG A 221 -23.30 -15.93 -8.17
N LEU A 222 -22.33 -16.82 -7.89
CA LEU A 222 -21.76 -17.02 -6.55
C LEU A 222 -20.86 -15.86 -6.08
N TYR A 223 -20.57 -14.91 -6.97
CA TYR A 223 -19.65 -13.78 -6.77
C TYR A 223 -20.30 -12.45 -7.11
N TYR A 224 -21.63 -12.37 -6.99
CA TYR A 224 -22.41 -11.18 -7.33
C TYR A 224 -21.96 -9.93 -6.54
N SER A 225 -21.53 -10.11 -5.29
CA SER A 225 -21.04 -9.03 -4.42
C SER A 225 -19.71 -8.42 -4.83
N GLY A 226 -18.99 -8.98 -5.82
CA GLY A 226 -17.65 -8.53 -6.22
C GLY A 226 -16.57 -8.64 -5.13
N SER A 227 -16.91 -9.25 -4.00
CA SER A 227 -16.07 -9.35 -2.80
C SER A 227 -16.26 -10.69 -2.11
N VAL A 228 -15.19 -11.18 -1.48
CA VAL A 228 -15.17 -12.46 -0.75
C VAL A 228 -14.47 -12.24 0.59
N TYR A 229 -15.01 -12.86 1.63
CA TYR A 229 -14.36 -12.91 2.94
C TYR A 229 -13.07 -13.74 2.88
N ASP A 230 -12.04 -13.30 3.58
CA ASP A 230 -10.78 -14.06 3.71
C ASP A 230 -11.02 -15.48 4.22
N SER A 231 -11.96 -15.66 5.15
CA SER A 231 -12.37 -16.99 5.65
C SER A 231 -12.75 -17.97 4.55
N LYS A 232 -13.36 -17.46 3.47
CA LYS A 232 -13.81 -18.27 2.34
C LYS A 232 -12.67 -18.47 1.35
N MET A 233 -11.78 -17.49 1.17
CA MET A 233 -10.58 -17.65 0.36
C MET A 233 -9.61 -18.66 0.97
N LEU A 234 -9.33 -18.55 2.27
CA LEU A 234 -8.41 -19.43 2.99
C LEU A 234 -8.91 -20.88 3.02
N ARG A 235 -10.22 -21.08 3.24
CA ARG A 235 -10.84 -22.41 3.12
C ARG A 235 -10.65 -23.01 1.73
N ARG A 236 -10.82 -22.21 0.67
CA ARG A 236 -10.60 -22.65 -0.72
C ARG A 236 -9.15 -22.87 -1.06
N ALA A 237 -8.23 -22.13 -0.44
CA ALA A 237 -6.80 -22.29 -0.60
C ALA A 237 -6.27 -23.56 0.11
N GLY A 238 -7.12 -24.29 0.82
CA GLY A 238 -6.72 -25.53 1.48
C GLY A 238 -6.00 -25.33 2.82
N ILE A 239 -6.11 -24.14 3.42
CA ILE A 239 -5.52 -23.85 4.75
C ILE A 239 -6.24 -24.63 5.88
N GLY A 240 -7.30 -25.38 5.57
CA GLY A 240 -7.80 -26.43 6.46
C GLY A 240 -6.79 -27.57 6.72
N ASN A 241 -5.73 -27.68 5.90
CA ASN A 241 -4.66 -28.67 6.00
C ASN A 241 -3.38 -28.09 6.63
N LEU A 242 -3.51 -27.20 7.60
CA LEU A 242 -2.35 -26.82 8.41
C LEU A 242 -1.83 -28.06 9.17
N PRO A 243 -0.50 -28.16 9.42
CA PRO A 243 0.03 -29.25 10.24
C PRO A 243 -0.74 -29.35 11.56
N ILE A 244 -0.91 -30.56 12.09
CA ILE A 244 -1.88 -30.95 13.14
C ILE A 244 -1.85 -30.06 14.41
N HIS A 245 -0.75 -29.35 14.67
CA HIS A 245 -0.57 -28.47 15.84
C HIS A 245 -0.55 -26.97 15.52
N THR A 246 -0.87 -26.60 14.29
CA THR A 246 -0.74 -25.24 13.79
C THR A 246 -2.11 -24.61 13.63
N ARG A 247 -2.26 -23.40 14.15
CA ARG A 247 -3.50 -22.62 14.01
C ARG A 247 -3.19 -21.22 13.47
N LEU A 248 -4.21 -20.56 12.97
CA LEU A 248 -4.20 -19.15 12.63
C LEU A 248 -5.12 -18.44 13.61
N LEU A 249 -4.66 -17.31 14.14
CA LEU A 249 -5.52 -16.41 14.91
C LEU A 249 -6.51 -15.77 13.95
N ALA A 250 -7.80 -15.80 14.29
CA ALA A 250 -8.85 -15.28 13.43
C ALA A 250 -9.86 -14.46 14.22
N ASP A 251 -10.54 -13.56 13.51
CA ASP A 251 -11.60 -12.76 14.10
C ASP A 251 -12.78 -13.66 14.58
N LYS A 252 -13.53 -13.16 15.56
CA LYS A 252 -14.68 -13.85 16.17
C LYS A 252 -15.74 -14.28 15.15
N GLY A 253 -15.84 -13.54 14.04
CA GLY A 253 -16.76 -13.81 12.93
C GLY A 253 -16.49 -15.10 12.16
N PHE A 254 -15.30 -15.70 12.29
CA PHE A 254 -14.93 -16.90 11.51
C PHE A 254 -15.59 -18.19 12.02
N GLY A 255 -15.99 -18.22 13.29
CA GLY A 255 -16.43 -19.44 13.96
C GLY A 255 -15.27 -20.39 14.29
N ASN A 256 -15.56 -21.45 15.05
CA ASN A 256 -14.59 -22.48 15.40
C ASN A 256 -14.43 -23.42 14.19
N GLY A 257 -13.25 -23.45 13.55
CA GLY A 257 -12.94 -24.36 12.45
C GLY A 257 -11.54 -24.96 12.60
N ASN A 258 -11.27 -26.09 11.95
CA ASN A 258 -9.95 -26.72 11.98
C ASN A 258 -8.88 -25.72 11.49
N GLY A 259 -7.87 -25.49 12.33
CA GLY A 259 -6.80 -24.55 12.04
C GLY A 259 -7.09 -23.07 12.33
N LEU A 260 -8.28 -22.69 12.83
CA LEU A 260 -8.58 -21.31 13.24
C LEU A 260 -8.82 -21.22 14.75
N LEU A 261 -8.28 -20.19 15.37
CA LEU A 261 -8.54 -19.86 16.77
C LEU A 261 -9.25 -18.52 16.86
N THR A 262 -10.47 -18.55 17.41
CA THR A 262 -11.30 -17.36 17.61
C THR A 262 -11.54 -17.10 19.10
N PRO A 263 -11.85 -15.85 19.50
CA PRO A 263 -12.27 -15.54 20.87
C PRO A 263 -13.42 -16.46 21.32
N VAL A 264 -13.36 -16.92 22.58
CA VAL A 264 -14.40 -17.77 23.17
C VAL A 264 -15.70 -16.98 23.25
N ARG A 265 -16.79 -17.54 22.68
CA ARG A 265 -18.10 -16.87 22.64
C ARG A 265 -18.77 -16.88 24.00
N ARG A 266 -19.66 -15.92 24.25
CA ARG A 266 -20.37 -15.78 25.54
C ARG A 266 -21.11 -17.06 25.92
N ASN A 267 -21.74 -17.71 24.95
CA ASN A 267 -22.51 -18.95 25.15
C ASN A 267 -21.62 -20.16 25.49
N GLU A 268 -20.33 -20.10 25.15
CA GLU A 268 -19.31 -21.12 25.46
C GLU A 268 -18.58 -20.83 26.78
N LEU A 269 -18.82 -19.66 27.39
CA LEU A 269 -18.30 -19.31 28.73
C LEU A 269 -19.01 -20.11 29.83
N ASN A 270 -20.26 -20.55 29.60
CA ASN A 270 -21.11 -21.19 30.62
C ASN A 270 -20.67 -22.61 31.03
N ARG A 271 -19.64 -23.19 30.40
CA ARG A 271 -19.23 -24.59 30.62
C ARG A 271 -17.92 -24.77 31.39
N PHE A 272 -17.24 -23.70 31.82
CA PHE A 272 -15.91 -23.74 32.45
C PHE A 272 -15.68 -22.52 33.37
N PRO A 273 -14.63 -22.51 34.23
CA PRO A 273 -14.33 -21.37 35.10
C PRO A 273 -14.14 -20.07 34.32
N LEU A 274 -14.90 -19.04 34.73
CA LEU A 274 -15.05 -17.77 34.01
C LEU A 274 -13.74 -16.95 33.95
N SER A 275 -12.85 -17.12 34.92
CA SER A 275 -11.61 -16.34 35.09
C SER A 275 -10.56 -16.65 34.02
N SER A 276 -10.29 -17.92 33.74
CA SER A 276 -9.26 -18.34 32.77
C SER A 276 -9.63 -17.99 31.32
N LYS A 277 -10.91 -18.09 30.95
CA LYS A 277 -11.39 -17.74 29.61
C LYS A 277 -11.47 -16.23 29.37
N LYS A 278 -11.79 -15.44 30.40
CA LYS A 278 -11.74 -13.97 30.33
C LYS A 278 -10.31 -13.49 30.14
N LEU A 279 -9.35 -14.03 30.89
CA LEU A 279 -7.92 -13.74 30.71
C LEU A 279 -7.44 -14.11 29.30
N PHE A 280 -7.81 -15.30 28.80
CA PHE A 280 -7.51 -15.71 27.44
C PHE A 280 -8.04 -14.73 26.39
N ASN A 281 -9.32 -14.35 26.48
CA ASN A 281 -9.92 -13.39 25.55
C ASN A 281 -9.29 -12.00 25.66
N TYR A 282 -8.90 -11.57 26.87
CA TYR A 282 -8.21 -10.30 27.10
C TYR A 282 -6.84 -10.28 26.41
N PHE A 283 -6.00 -11.30 26.64
CA PHE A 283 -4.70 -11.43 25.97
C PHE A 283 -4.85 -11.49 24.45
N LEU A 284 -5.81 -12.28 23.97
CA LEU A 284 -6.07 -12.43 22.54
C LEU A 284 -6.55 -11.11 21.92
N SER A 285 -7.42 -10.36 22.60
CA SER A 285 -7.90 -9.06 22.14
C SER A 285 -6.79 -8.02 22.07
N ASN A 286 -5.92 -7.94 23.09
CA ASN A 286 -4.80 -6.99 23.10
C ASN A 286 -3.82 -7.26 21.95
N LYS A 287 -3.50 -8.54 21.69
CA LYS A 287 -2.65 -8.90 20.55
C LYS A 287 -3.34 -8.65 19.21
N ARG A 288 -4.66 -8.85 19.14
CA ARG A 288 -5.45 -8.60 17.95
C ARG A 288 -5.42 -7.12 17.55
N ILE A 289 -5.60 -6.22 18.52
CA ILE A 289 -5.55 -4.77 18.29
C ILE A 289 -4.22 -4.38 17.65
N PHE A 290 -3.09 -4.87 18.17
CA PHE A 290 -1.78 -4.63 17.58
C PHE A 290 -1.68 -5.11 16.12
N VAL A 291 -2.14 -6.34 15.85
CA VAL A 291 -2.12 -6.90 14.50
C VAL A 291 -3.06 -6.15 13.55
N GLU A 292 -4.25 -5.76 14.01
CA GLU A 292 -5.20 -4.94 13.23
C GLU A 292 -4.61 -3.57 12.89
N HIS A 293 -3.90 -2.94 13.82
CA HIS A 293 -3.15 -1.70 13.54
C HIS A 293 -2.06 -1.92 12.49
N LEU A 294 -1.26 -2.99 12.58
CA LEU A 294 -0.25 -3.30 11.57
C LEU A 294 -0.88 -3.58 10.20
N ILE A 295 -1.96 -4.35 10.14
CA ILE A 295 -2.70 -4.63 8.91
C ILE A 295 -3.28 -3.34 8.33
N LYS A 296 -3.79 -2.43 9.17
CA LYS A 296 -4.24 -1.10 8.74
C LYS A 296 -3.10 -0.34 8.05
N GLU A 297 -1.89 -0.34 8.62
CA GLU A 297 -0.72 0.29 8.00
C GLU A 297 -0.32 -0.38 6.68
N MET A 298 -0.45 -1.70 6.56
CA MET A 298 -0.25 -2.40 5.28
C MET A 298 -1.31 -2.03 4.25
N LYS A 299 -2.58 -1.90 4.67
CA LYS A 299 -3.71 -1.57 3.78
C LYS A 299 -3.67 -0.16 3.22
N VAL A 300 -2.87 0.75 3.79
CA VAL A 300 -2.55 2.04 3.16
C VAL A 300 -1.96 1.81 1.76
N PHE A 301 -1.25 0.72 1.53
CA PHE A 301 -0.72 0.37 0.22
C PHE A 301 -1.76 -0.41 -0.60
N GLU A 302 -2.39 0.28 -1.55
CA GLU A 302 -3.40 -0.30 -2.44
C GLU A 302 -2.87 -1.49 -3.25
N ALA A 303 -1.55 -1.61 -3.43
CA ALA A 303 -0.92 -2.74 -4.11
C ALA A 303 -1.14 -4.09 -3.40
N VAL A 304 -1.40 -4.10 -2.09
CA VAL A 304 -1.76 -5.31 -1.32
C VAL A 304 -3.20 -5.32 -0.84
N HIS A 305 -3.85 -4.16 -0.74
CA HIS A 305 -5.25 -4.07 -0.34
C HIS A 305 -6.22 -4.36 -1.49
N GLY A 306 -5.94 -3.81 -2.68
CA GLY A 306 -6.78 -3.95 -3.86
C GLY A 306 -6.65 -5.30 -4.56
N VAL A 307 -7.43 -5.48 -5.63
CA VAL A 307 -7.31 -6.65 -6.52
C VAL A 307 -5.93 -6.62 -7.17
N PHE A 308 -5.10 -7.63 -6.92
CA PHE A 308 -3.77 -7.72 -7.53
C PHE A 308 -3.86 -7.98 -9.04
N ARG A 309 -3.18 -7.16 -9.83
CA ARG A 309 -3.24 -7.10 -11.31
C ARG A 309 -1.95 -7.54 -11.99
N HIS A 310 -0.99 -8.09 -11.24
CA HIS A 310 0.34 -8.43 -11.76
C HIS A 310 0.66 -9.91 -11.65
N GLU A 311 1.76 -10.31 -12.29
CA GLU A 311 2.26 -11.68 -12.27
C GLU A 311 2.47 -12.15 -10.82
N ARG A 312 2.08 -13.39 -10.53
CA ARG A 312 2.15 -13.96 -9.18
C ARG A 312 3.54 -13.90 -8.56
N GLN A 313 4.60 -13.95 -9.38
CA GLN A 313 5.99 -13.81 -8.92
C GLN A 313 6.26 -12.43 -8.30
N GLN A 314 5.59 -11.37 -8.75
CA GLN A 314 5.74 -10.03 -8.19
C GLN A 314 5.03 -9.88 -6.84
N TRP A 315 4.07 -10.76 -6.51
CA TRP A 315 3.33 -10.71 -5.25
C TRP A 315 4.25 -10.72 -4.05
N TYR A 316 5.23 -11.64 -4.02
CA TYR A 316 6.20 -11.73 -2.92
C TYR A 316 6.96 -10.42 -2.71
N GLY A 317 7.48 -9.82 -3.79
CA GLY A 317 8.21 -8.56 -3.70
C GLY A 317 7.32 -7.39 -3.27
N VAL A 318 6.08 -7.33 -3.77
CA VAL A 318 5.09 -6.31 -3.36
C VAL A 318 4.77 -6.46 -1.89
N SER A 319 4.39 -7.65 -1.43
CA SER A 319 4.09 -7.92 -0.02
C SER A 319 5.26 -7.58 0.90
N LEU A 320 6.49 -7.98 0.52
CA LEU A 320 7.69 -7.68 1.28
C LEU A 320 7.92 -6.17 1.38
N CYS A 321 7.93 -5.45 0.25
CA CYS A 321 8.09 -3.99 0.27
C CYS A 321 7.02 -3.32 1.13
N THR A 322 5.74 -3.67 0.94
CA THR A 322 4.65 -3.06 1.72
C THR A 322 4.74 -3.38 3.21
N ALA A 323 5.23 -4.56 3.60
CA ALA A 323 5.43 -4.91 5.00
C ALA A 323 6.55 -4.06 5.64
N TYR A 324 7.66 -3.86 4.92
CA TYR A 324 8.72 -2.94 5.38
C TYR A 324 8.18 -1.53 5.55
N LEU A 325 7.50 -1.00 4.53
CA LEU A 325 6.97 0.36 4.56
C LEU A 325 5.90 0.54 5.63
N ALA A 326 5.05 -0.46 5.87
CA ALA A 326 4.08 -0.46 6.97
C ALA A 326 4.78 -0.45 8.33
N ASN A 327 5.90 -1.16 8.48
CA ASN A 327 6.68 -1.14 9.72
C ASN A 327 7.31 0.24 9.96
N VAL A 328 7.88 0.86 8.93
CA VAL A 328 8.40 2.25 9.01
C VAL A 328 7.29 3.22 9.42
N ARG A 329 6.08 3.04 8.89
CA ARG A 329 4.91 3.84 9.30
C ARG A 329 4.52 3.58 10.75
N ALA A 330 4.43 2.32 11.15
CA ALA A 330 4.05 1.93 12.51
C ALA A 330 5.04 2.46 13.56
N SER A 331 6.35 2.44 13.27
CA SER A 331 7.36 2.97 14.19
C SER A 331 7.24 4.47 14.45
N LEU A 332 6.70 5.23 13.48
CA LEU A 332 6.49 6.67 13.64
C LEU A 332 5.33 7.01 14.60
N PHE A 333 4.44 6.05 14.89
CA PHE A 333 3.35 6.22 15.85
C PHE A 333 3.68 5.69 17.25
N LEU A 334 4.80 4.97 17.39
CA LEU A 334 5.27 4.40 18.66
C LEU A 334 6.38 5.24 19.31
N GLN A 335 6.86 6.27 18.61
CA GLN A 335 7.69 7.36 19.13
C GLN A 335 6.77 8.48 19.61
#